data_AF-A0A964TM50-F1
#
_entry.id   AF-A0A964TM50-F1
#
_cell.length_a   1.000
_cell.length_b   1.000
_cell.length_c   1.000
_cell.angle_alpha   90.00
_cell.angle_beta   90.00
_cell.angle_gamma   90.00
#
_symmetry.space_group_name_H-M   'P 1'
#
loop_
_entity.id
_entity.type
_entity.pdbx_description
1 polymer ?
#
loop_
_entity_poly.entity_id
_entity_poly.type
_entity_poly.pdbx_seq_one_letter_code
_entity_poly.pdbx_strand_id
1 'polypeptide(L)'
;AGLCNRAIVTGTLPYKQERATLSELSALFPFATNINLKAVDHIDGSPAIRQLTSRTLADVAVHECWRGPCTVELRPNAQAPVHRLPVREMLDGFFWRGAFTLVPGRVLLDYLKEDG
;
A
#
# COMPACT_ATOMS: atom_id res chain seq x y z
N ALA A 1 17.59 14.61 23.94
CA ALA A 1 16.69 13.50 23.57
C ALA A 1 15.30 14.06 23.31
N GLY A 2 14.83 14.17 22.06
CA GLY A 2 13.55 14.87 21.81
C GLY A 2 13.10 15.08 20.36
N LEU A 3 13.31 14.14 19.44
CA LEU A 3 12.90 14.32 18.02
C LEU A 3 12.16 13.13 17.37
N CYS A 4 11.87 12.05 18.09
CA CYS A 4 11.33 10.81 17.47
C CYS A 4 9.80 10.76 17.31
N ASN A 5 9.06 11.85 17.53
CA ASN A 5 7.59 11.84 17.46
C ASN A 5 7.01 12.94 16.55
N ARG A 6 7.53 13.03 15.31
CA ARG A 6 6.99 13.94 14.27
C ARG A 6 6.29 13.15 13.19
N ALA A 7 5.17 13.67 12.70
CA ALA A 7 4.44 13.09 11.58
C ALA A 7 5.29 13.13 10.30
N ILE A 8 5.58 11.95 9.74
CA ILE A 8 6.40 11.78 8.52
C ILE A 8 5.58 11.81 7.23
N VAL A 9 4.28 11.53 7.32
CA VAL A 9 3.30 11.61 6.24
C VAL A 9 2.09 12.36 6.79
N THR A 10 1.60 13.36 6.07
CA THR A 10 0.36 14.06 6.39
C THR A 10 -0.45 14.21 5.11
N GLY A 11 -1.60 13.53 5.03
CA GLY A 11 -2.52 13.62 3.91
C GLY A 11 -3.82 14.31 4.35
N THR A 12 -4.38 15.17 3.51
CA THR A 12 -5.69 15.79 3.77
C THR A 12 -6.61 15.66 2.56
N LEU A 13 -7.91 15.48 2.84
CA LEU A 13 -8.97 15.33 1.85
C LEU A 13 -10.22 16.09 2.35
N PRO A 14 -10.92 16.86 1.50
CA PRO A 14 -12.23 17.39 1.84
C PRO A 14 -13.22 16.27 2.17
N TYR A 15 -14.00 16.45 3.23
CA TYR A 15 -14.87 15.39 3.72
C TYR A 15 -16.09 15.19 2.82
N LYS A 16 -16.15 14.03 2.13
CA LYS A 16 -17.32 13.51 1.42
C LYS A 16 -17.99 14.51 0.46
N GLN A 17 -17.19 15.23 -0.33
CA GLN A 17 -17.72 16.23 -1.28
C GLN A 17 -18.26 15.60 -2.57
N GLU A 18 -17.55 14.64 -3.15
CA GLU A 18 -17.94 13.97 -4.39
C GLU A 18 -18.12 12.47 -4.15
N ARG A 19 -19.29 11.92 -4.51
CA ARG A 19 -19.50 10.46 -4.48
C ARG A 19 -18.69 9.82 -5.59
N ALA A 20 -18.05 8.71 -5.27
CA ALA A 20 -17.27 7.93 -6.22
C ALA A 20 -17.68 6.46 -6.18
N THR A 21 -17.14 5.66 -7.11
CA THR A 21 -17.35 4.21 -7.15
C THR A 21 -16.05 3.44 -6.93
N LEU A 22 -16.17 2.17 -6.55
CA LEU A 22 -14.99 1.29 -6.45
C LEU A 22 -14.37 1.00 -7.82
N SER A 23 -15.17 1.06 -8.88
CA SER A 23 -14.70 0.88 -10.25
C SER A 23 -13.77 2.02 -10.67
N GLU A 24 -14.10 3.26 -10.31
CA GLU A 24 -13.21 4.42 -10.55
C GLU A 24 -11.88 4.27 -9.82
N LEU A 25 -11.91 3.86 -8.54
CA LEU A 25 -10.68 3.59 -7.78
C LEU A 25 -9.85 2.46 -8.43
N SER A 26 -10.51 1.36 -8.80
CA SER A 26 -9.87 0.19 -9.42
C SER A 26 -9.24 0.49 -10.78
N ALA A 27 -9.80 1.45 -11.53
CA ALA A 27 -9.26 1.89 -12.81
C ALA A 27 -7.93 2.66 -12.65
N LEU A 28 -7.72 3.34 -11.52
CA LEU A 28 -6.46 4.03 -11.20
C LEU A 28 -5.44 3.06 -10.62
N PHE A 29 -5.87 2.20 -9.71
CA PHE A 29 -5.00 1.25 -9.03
C PHE A 29 -5.78 -0.03 -8.65
N PRO A 30 -5.34 -1.22 -9.09
CA PRO A 30 -6.00 -2.48 -8.77
C PRO A 30 -5.73 -2.91 -7.31
N PHE A 31 -6.35 -2.21 -6.36
CA PHE A 31 -6.07 -2.33 -4.92
C PHE A 31 -6.36 -3.71 -4.31
N ALA A 32 -7.24 -4.49 -4.95
CA ALA A 32 -7.63 -5.79 -4.43
C ALA A 32 -6.47 -6.80 -4.48
N THR A 33 -5.61 -6.73 -5.51
CA THR A 33 -4.48 -7.67 -5.65
C THR A 33 -3.19 -7.00 -5.18
N ASN A 34 -2.65 -7.52 -4.09
CA ASN A 34 -1.43 -7.03 -3.48
C ASN A 34 -0.28 -7.96 -3.82
N ILE A 35 0.84 -7.39 -4.28
CA ILE A 35 2.08 -8.11 -4.56
C ILE A 35 3.13 -7.64 -3.55
N ASN A 36 3.75 -8.58 -2.83
CA ASN A 36 4.72 -8.29 -1.79
C ASN A 36 5.95 -9.19 -1.91
N LEU A 37 7.13 -8.62 -1.66
CA LEU A 37 8.36 -9.39 -1.49
C LEU A 37 8.41 -9.93 -0.06
N LYS A 38 8.35 -11.26 0.08
CA LYS A 38 8.61 -11.98 1.32
C LYS A 38 10.10 -12.28 1.41
N ALA A 39 10.79 -11.60 2.33
CA ALA A 39 12.21 -11.79 2.60
C ALA A 39 12.41 -12.24 4.05
N VAL A 40 13.04 -13.39 4.25
CA VAL A 40 13.44 -13.93 5.56
C VAL A 40 14.86 -14.48 5.43
N ASP A 41 15.69 -14.23 6.43
CA ASP A 41 17.10 -14.66 6.45
C ASP A 41 17.29 -15.89 7.34
N HIS A 42 18.32 -16.67 7.04
CA HIS A 42 18.84 -17.71 7.91
C HIS A 42 19.51 -17.10 9.14
N ILE A 43 19.86 -17.93 10.13
CA ILE A 43 20.55 -17.49 11.35
C ILE A 43 21.94 -16.90 11.09
N ASP A 44 22.57 -17.29 9.97
CA ASP A 44 23.86 -16.75 9.52
C ASP A 44 23.73 -15.46 8.69
N GLY A 45 22.49 -14.98 8.49
CA GLY A 45 22.20 -13.78 7.70
C GLY A 45 22.11 -14.01 6.19
N SER A 46 22.32 -15.23 5.70
CA SER A 46 22.11 -15.55 4.28
C SER A 46 20.61 -15.59 3.92
N PRO A 47 20.21 -15.30 2.66
CA PRO A 47 18.81 -15.37 2.26
C PRO A 47 18.21 -16.78 2.43
N ALA A 48 17.16 -16.94 3.25
CA ALA A 48 16.43 -18.20 3.41
C ALA A 48 15.15 -18.26 2.57
N ILE A 49 14.45 -17.14 2.49
CA ILE A 49 13.24 -16.97 1.68
C ILE A 49 13.39 -15.67 0.92
N ARG A 50 13.25 -15.73 -0.40
CA ARG A 50 13.09 -14.57 -1.28
C ARG A 50 11.99 -14.91 -2.27
N GLN A 51 10.76 -14.53 -1.94
CA GLN A 51 9.58 -14.91 -2.71
C GLN A 51 8.76 -13.68 -3.07
N LEU A 52 8.44 -13.52 -4.35
CA LEU A 52 7.37 -12.62 -4.77
C LEU A 52 6.05 -13.33 -4.49
N THR A 53 5.21 -12.73 -3.66
CA THR A 53 3.93 -13.31 -3.24
C THR A 53 2.78 -12.42 -3.70
N SER A 54 1.63 -13.03 -3.97
CA SER A 54 0.41 -12.32 -4.31
C SER A 54 -0.74 -12.74 -3.41
N ARG A 55 -1.57 -11.78 -3.02
CA ARG A 55 -2.81 -11.99 -2.29
C ARG A 55 -3.89 -11.08 -2.85
N THR A 56 -5.04 -11.65 -3.16
CA THR A 56 -6.22 -10.90 -3.61
C THR A 56 -7.25 -10.88 -2.49
N LEU A 57 -7.78 -9.69 -2.17
CA LEU A 57 -8.87 -9.55 -1.20
C LEU A 57 -10.12 -10.30 -1.71
N ALA A 58 -10.74 -11.11 -0.85
CA ALA A 58 -12.00 -11.79 -1.15
C ALA A 58 -13.18 -11.06 -0.50
N ASP A 59 -14.40 -11.33 -0.99
CA ASP A 59 -15.66 -10.83 -0.41
C ASP A 59 -15.69 -9.31 -0.18
N VAL A 60 -15.13 -8.55 -1.14
CA VAL A 60 -15.03 -7.09 -1.03
C VAL A 60 -16.42 -6.47 -1.15
N ALA A 61 -16.91 -5.93 -0.04
CA ALA A 61 -18.17 -5.20 0.05
C ALA A 61 -17.89 -3.73 0.37
N VAL A 62 -18.33 -2.81 -0.50
CA VAL A 62 -18.15 -1.37 -0.29
C VAL A 62 -19.45 -0.77 0.22
N HIS A 63 -19.38 -0.06 1.34
CA HIS A 63 -20.51 0.63 1.96
C HIS A 63 -20.61 2.09 1.52
N GLU A 64 -19.47 2.73 1.27
CA GLU A 64 -19.40 4.08 0.70
C GLU A 64 -18.05 4.34 0.05
N CYS A 65 -18.03 5.24 -0.92
CA CYS A 65 -16.83 5.70 -1.61
C CYS A 65 -17.00 7.17 -2.01
N TRP A 66 -15.97 7.97 -1.78
CA TRP A 66 -15.93 9.40 -1.99
C TRP A 66 -14.57 9.81 -2.54
N ARG A 67 -14.55 10.83 -3.39
CA ARG A 67 -13.37 11.40 -4.02
C ARG A 67 -13.25 12.89 -3.69
N GLY A 68 -12.04 13.41 -3.77
CA GLY A 68 -11.77 14.84 -3.76
C GLY A 68 -10.29 15.15 -3.97
N PRO A 69 -9.92 16.44 -4.12
CA PRO A 69 -8.53 16.84 -4.24
C PRO A 69 -7.77 16.49 -2.94
N CYS A 70 -6.63 15.82 -3.07
CA CYS A 70 -5.82 15.38 -1.95
C CYS A 70 -4.51 16.15 -1.89
N THR A 71 -4.11 16.58 -0.70
CA THR A 71 -2.76 17.12 -0.46
C THR A 71 -1.97 16.20 0.43
N VAL A 72 -0.69 15.99 0.12
CA VAL A 72 0.21 15.10 0.88
C VAL A 72 1.55 15.78 1.14
N GLU A 73 1.93 15.89 2.41
CA GLU A 73 3.25 16.34 2.84
C GLU A 73 4.07 15.14 3.33
N LEU A 74 5.31 15.02 2.83
CA LEU A 74 6.28 14.00 3.24
C LEU A 74 7.48 14.66 3.91
N ARG A 75 7.81 14.24 5.14
CA ARG A 75 8.97 14.76 5.88
C ARG A 75 10.12 13.74 5.91
N PRO A 76 11.38 14.19 5.78
CA PRO A 76 12.53 13.29 5.90
C PRO A 76 12.60 12.57 7.25
N ASN A 77 12.90 11.28 7.19
CA ASN A 77 13.12 10.44 8.36
C ASN A 77 14.14 9.34 8.01
N ALA A 78 15.08 9.08 8.91
CA ALA A 78 16.17 8.13 8.69
C ALA A 78 15.73 6.66 8.73
N GLN A 79 14.66 6.34 9.47
CA GLN A 79 14.16 4.97 9.65
C GLN A 79 12.90 4.68 8.82
N ALA A 80 12.18 5.73 8.38
CA ALA A 80 11.00 5.63 7.54
C ALA A 80 11.15 6.53 6.29
N PRO A 81 11.93 6.09 5.28
CA PRO A 81 12.38 6.96 4.20
C PRO A 81 11.33 7.18 3.10
N VAL A 82 10.06 7.38 3.46
CA VAL A 82 8.94 7.58 2.51
C VAL A 82 9.19 8.77 1.57
N HIS A 83 9.82 9.83 2.09
CA HIS A 83 10.23 11.02 1.34
C HIS A 83 11.15 10.75 0.13
N ARG A 84 11.77 9.57 0.02
CA ARG A 84 12.57 9.18 -1.16
C ARG A 84 11.73 9.01 -2.42
N LEU A 85 10.41 8.90 -2.27
CA LEU A 85 9.44 8.99 -3.36
C LEU A 85 8.69 10.33 -3.23
N PRO A 86 9.25 11.43 -3.76
CA PRO A 86 8.69 12.76 -3.56
C PRO A 86 7.35 12.93 -4.29
N VAL A 87 6.44 13.70 -3.68
CA VAL A 87 5.20 14.11 -4.33
C VAL A 87 5.53 15.07 -5.47
N ARG A 88 5.26 14.65 -6.71
CA ARG A 88 5.48 15.48 -7.90
C ARG A 88 4.27 16.35 -8.23
N GLU A 89 3.08 15.81 -7.99
CA GLU A 89 1.80 16.43 -8.29
C GLU A 89 0.77 15.96 -7.26
N MET A 90 -0.09 16.89 -6.83
CA MET A 90 -1.23 16.57 -5.98
C MET A 90 -2.37 16.11 -6.87
N LEU A 91 -2.84 14.89 -6.66
CA LEU A 91 -3.95 14.29 -7.40
C LEU A 91 -5.16 14.10 -6.47
N ASP A 92 -6.13 13.34 -6.92
CA ASP A 92 -7.28 13.00 -6.09
C ASP A 92 -6.97 11.92 -5.06
N GLY A 93 -7.65 12.02 -3.92
CA GLY A 93 -7.71 10.97 -2.92
C GLY A 93 -9.10 10.37 -2.86
N PHE A 94 -9.16 9.13 -2.38
CA PHE A 94 -10.39 8.39 -2.18
C PHE A 94 -10.56 8.07 -0.71
N PHE A 95 -11.73 8.39 -0.16
CA PHE A 95 -12.20 7.87 1.13
C PHE A 95 -13.28 6.83 0.86
N TRP A 96 -13.06 5.60 1.30
CA TRP A 96 -14.05 4.54 1.20
C TRP A 96 -14.10 3.72 2.47
N ARG A 97 -15.27 3.12 2.72
CA ARG A 97 -15.49 2.20 3.83
C ARG A 97 -16.09 0.92 3.27
N GLY A 98 -15.54 -0.21 3.67
CA GLY A 98 -15.97 -1.52 3.21
C GLY A 98 -15.52 -2.64 4.14
N ALA A 99 -15.99 -3.83 3.84
CA ALA A 99 -15.55 -5.09 4.44
C ALA A 99 -14.86 -5.94 3.38
N PHE A 100 -13.89 -6.75 3.80
CA PHE A 100 -13.24 -7.73 2.93
C PHE A 100 -12.63 -8.85 3.77
N THR A 101 -12.43 -10.00 3.15
CA THR A 101 -11.73 -11.15 3.73
C THR A 101 -10.29 -11.19 3.24
N LEU A 102 -9.35 -11.31 4.16
CA LEU A 102 -7.93 -11.48 3.85
C LEU A 102 -7.57 -12.97 3.75
N VAL A 103 -7.67 -13.52 2.54
CA VAL A 103 -7.43 -14.94 2.27
C VAL A 103 -5.94 -15.29 2.14
N PRO A 104 -5.56 -16.58 2.20
CA PRO A 104 -4.20 -17.01 1.89
C PRO A 104 -3.73 -16.53 0.51
N GLY A 105 -2.44 -16.22 0.42
CA GLY A 105 -1.80 -15.83 -0.84
C GLY A 105 -1.17 -17.02 -1.57
N ARG A 106 -0.52 -16.73 -2.69
CA ARG A 106 0.31 -17.69 -3.45
C ARG A 106 1.70 -17.11 -3.72
N VAL A 107 2.69 -17.98 -3.93
CA VAL A 107 4.01 -17.57 -4.42
C VAL A 107 3.92 -17.42 -5.94
N LEU A 108 4.32 -16.26 -6.46
CA LEU A 108 4.42 -15.98 -7.89
C LEU A 108 5.79 -16.37 -8.44
N LEU A 109 6.85 -16.06 -7.70
CA LEU A 109 8.24 -16.32 -8.07
C LEU A 109 9.04 -16.60 -6.80
N ASP A 110 9.90 -17.61 -6.84
CA ASP A 110 10.85 -17.94 -5.77
C ASP A 110 12.27 -17.72 -6.29
N TYR A 111 12.93 -16.66 -5.83
CA TYR A 111 14.23 -16.22 -6.33
C TYR A 111 15.39 -17.14 -5.91
N LEU A 112 15.17 -18.06 -4.96
CA LEU A 112 16.20 -18.99 -4.49
C LEU A 112 16.05 -20.39 -5.09
N LYS A 113 15.00 -20.64 -5.87
CA LYS A 113 14.93 -21.85 -6.68
C LYS A 113 15.78 -21.64 -7.92
N GLU A 114 16.61 -22.61 -8.25
CA GLU A 114 17.26 -22.65 -9.55
C GLU A 114 16.17 -22.78 -10.62
N ASP A 115 16.18 -21.89 -11.61
CA ASP A 115 15.58 -22.18 -12.90
C ASP A 115 16.34 -23.39 -13.44
N GLY A 116 15.67 -24.54 -13.58
CA GLY A 116 16.28 -25.77 -14.09
C GLY A 116 16.92 -25.60 -15.46
#